data_AF-A0A0F8ZNK3-F1
#
_entry.id   AF-A0A0F8ZNK3-F1
#
_cell.length_a   1.000
_cell.length_b   1.000
_cell.length_c   1.000
_cell.angle_alpha   90.00
_cell.angle_beta   90.00
_cell.angle_gamma   90.00
#
_symmetry.space_group_name_H-M   'P 1'
#
loop_
_entity.id
_entity.type
_entity.pdbx_description
1 polymer ?
#
loop_
_entity_poly.entity_id
_entity_poly.type
_entity_poly.pdbx_seq_one_letter_code
_entity_poly.pdbx_strand_id
1 'polypeptide(L)'
;GDKTYYIPVEYEPCSQQRGTKTAGGYVGYEYPGAKWFTYGEGKSFEPSEPFSPFFLYPWIESARKNGASNILLSCAPDHTGSFREKDIEQLTKLGKMLADPNYIPKDAPLTFRAKATASGVWPGYSPEQAFDNSRVSRWGGAKNSKDGWIAVELRKPMKFSKVNIHEGWDRIQKFELQIKKDNDGDWETIHSGTTVGEYYSAEFKPVTAQHVRLNILEATNVPTIWEIELFNE
;
A
#
# COMPACT_ATOMS: atom_id res chain seq x y z
N GLY A 1 -16.16 -20.10 39.28
CA GLY A 1 -16.69 -20.52 37.97
C GLY A 1 -16.21 -19.51 36.97
N ASP A 2 -15.23 -19.91 36.15
CA ASP A 2 -14.56 -19.02 35.21
C ASP A 2 -15.51 -18.69 34.06
N LYS A 3 -16.23 -17.58 34.19
CA LYS A 3 -17.04 -17.04 33.11
C LYS A 3 -16.12 -16.26 32.18
N THR A 4 -16.01 -16.74 30.95
CA THR A 4 -15.39 -15.98 29.85
C THR A 4 -16.44 -15.02 29.29
N TYR A 5 -16.11 -13.73 29.24
CA TYR A 5 -16.94 -12.70 28.61
C TYR A 5 -16.35 -12.35 27.25
N TYR A 6 -17.18 -12.27 26.22
CA TYR A 6 -16.80 -11.71 24.93
C TYR A 6 -16.92 -10.18 25.02
N ILE A 7 -15.82 -9.47 24.81
CA ILE A 7 -15.84 -8.02 24.63
C ILE A 7 -15.92 -7.76 23.13
N PRO A 8 -17.06 -7.29 22.59
CA PRO A 8 -17.13 -6.91 21.19
C PRO A 8 -16.17 -5.73 20.96
N VAL A 9 -15.27 -5.88 20.01
CA VAL A 9 -14.36 -4.81 19.57
C VAL A 9 -14.91 -4.26 18.26
N GLU A 10 -15.38 -3.02 18.30
CA GLU A 10 -15.75 -2.27 17.09
C GLU A 10 -14.49 -1.64 16.48
N TYR A 11 -14.36 -1.73 15.16
CA TYR A 11 -13.40 -0.92 14.41
C TYR A 11 -14.15 0.16 13.63
N GLU A 12 -13.85 1.43 13.92
CA GLU A 12 -14.59 2.59 13.42
C GLU A 12 -13.72 3.51 12.52
N PRO A 13 -13.52 3.16 11.23
CA PRO A 13 -12.81 4.01 10.28
C PRO A 13 -13.69 5.14 9.73
N CYS A 14 -13.07 6.25 9.30
CA CYS A 14 -13.72 7.31 8.50
C CYS A 14 -13.44 7.12 7.00
N SER A 15 -14.41 7.27 6.13
CA SER A 15 -14.21 7.16 4.66
C SER A 15 -13.44 8.34 4.04
N GLN A 16 -13.11 9.37 4.80
CA GLN A 16 -12.54 10.62 4.30
C GLN A 16 -11.38 11.12 5.18
N GLN A 17 -10.46 11.84 4.56
CA GLN A 17 -9.34 12.53 5.19
C GLN A 17 -9.29 14.00 4.79
N ARG A 18 -8.53 14.80 5.54
CA ARG A 18 -8.20 16.18 5.22
C ARG A 18 -6.75 16.44 5.63
N GLY A 19 -5.91 16.76 4.66
CA GLY A 19 -4.47 16.87 4.85
C GLY A 19 -3.83 15.56 5.30
N THR A 20 -2.52 15.58 5.50
CA THR A 20 -1.72 14.41 5.91
C THR A 20 -1.44 14.35 7.41
N LYS A 21 -1.94 15.32 8.18
CA LYS A 21 -1.74 15.42 9.64
C LYS A 21 -3.04 15.08 10.37
N THR A 22 -2.98 14.14 11.32
CA THR A 22 -4.06 13.85 12.27
C THR A 22 -4.52 15.13 12.99
N ALA A 23 -5.82 15.22 13.25
CA ALA A 23 -6.38 16.28 14.07
C ALA A 23 -5.91 16.07 15.52
N GLY A 24 -4.96 16.87 16.00
CA GLY A 24 -4.54 16.85 17.41
C GLY A 24 -3.08 16.53 17.72
N GLY A 25 -2.13 16.76 16.79
CA GLY A 25 -0.70 16.84 17.13
C GLY A 25 0.00 15.53 17.52
N TYR A 26 -0.73 14.43 17.65
CA TYR A 26 -0.18 13.09 17.72
C TYR A 26 -0.26 12.43 16.35
N VAL A 27 0.90 12.21 15.74
CA VAL A 27 1.07 11.41 14.52
C VAL A 27 0.75 9.95 14.87
N GLY A 28 -0.55 9.63 14.98
CA GLY A 28 -1.01 8.26 14.94
C GLY A 28 -0.83 7.78 13.52
N TYR A 29 0.24 7.02 13.29
CA TYR A 29 0.66 6.49 11.98
C TYR A 29 -0.42 5.68 11.24
N GLU A 30 -1.52 5.35 11.91
CA GLU A 30 -2.48 4.36 11.44
C GLU A 30 -3.59 4.96 10.57
N TYR A 31 -3.94 6.24 10.76
CA TYR A 31 -5.12 6.84 10.12
C TYR A 31 -5.00 8.37 9.93
N PRO A 32 -3.99 8.84 9.17
CA PRO A 32 -3.65 10.26 9.09
C PRO A 32 -4.78 11.09 8.46
N GLY A 33 -5.04 12.26 9.04
CA GLY A 33 -5.97 13.23 8.46
C GLY A 33 -7.45 12.83 8.50
N ALA A 34 -7.84 11.69 9.06
CA ALA A 34 -9.22 11.21 9.05
C ALA A 34 -10.23 12.21 9.63
N LYS A 35 -11.41 12.31 9.00
CA LYS A 35 -12.48 13.22 9.40
C LYS A 35 -13.87 12.59 9.27
N TRP A 36 -14.71 12.89 10.26
CA TRP A 36 -16.12 12.48 10.31
C TRP A 36 -17.05 13.27 9.39
N PHE A 37 -16.65 14.49 8.99
CA PHE A 37 -17.49 15.39 8.21
C PHE A 37 -16.82 15.74 6.89
N THR A 38 -17.63 15.98 5.86
CA THR A 38 -17.15 16.47 4.57
C THR A 38 -16.88 17.96 4.63
N TYR A 39 -15.68 18.35 4.24
CA TYR A 39 -15.22 19.74 4.18
C TYR A 39 -15.16 20.15 2.71
N GLY A 40 -16.02 21.10 2.32
CA GLY A 40 -16.15 21.55 0.94
C GLY A 40 -15.02 22.48 0.48
N GLU A 41 -14.92 22.63 -0.85
CA GLU A 41 -14.00 23.55 -1.52
C GLU A 41 -14.40 25.02 -1.32
N GLY A 42 -13.46 25.95 -1.55
CA GLY A 42 -13.73 27.40 -1.47
C GLY A 42 -13.74 28.01 -0.06
N LYS A 43 -13.20 27.28 0.92
CA LYS A 43 -12.94 27.79 2.28
C LYS A 43 -11.44 28.10 2.45
N SER A 44 -11.09 28.79 3.53
CA SER A 44 -9.68 29.07 3.88
C SER A 44 -8.90 27.82 4.33
N PHE A 45 -9.52 26.64 4.26
CA PHE A 45 -8.95 25.37 4.65
C PHE A 45 -8.96 24.36 3.51
N GLU A 46 -8.01 23.43 3.55
CA GLU A 46 -7.94 22.28 2.64
C GLU A 46 -9.25 21.47 2.70
N PRO A 47 -9.88 21.15 1.56
CA PRO A 47 -11.08 20.31 1.51
C PRO A 47 -10.78 18.88 1.97
N SER A 48 -11.82 18.12 2.33
CA SER A 48 -11.66 16.69 2.57
C SER A 48 -11.61 15.90 1.27
N GLU A 49 -10.92 14.78 1.26
CA GLU A 49 -10.85 13.82 0.15
C GLU A 49 -11.24 12.42 0.64
N PRO A 50 -11.89 11.58 -0.18
CA PRO A 50 -12.15 10.20 0.21
C PRO A 50 -10.82 9.46 0.36
N PHE A 51 -10.75 8.53 1.31
CA PHE A 51 -9.66 7.57 1.34
C PHE A 51 -9.77 6.61 0.13
N SER A 52 -8.63 6.23 -0.41
CA SER A 52 -8.54 5.15 -1.38
C SER A 52 -9.01 3.82 -0.75
N PRO A 53 -9.70 2.94 -1.50
CA PRO A 53 -10.06 1.62 -1.01
C PRO A 53 -8.81 0.78 -0.71
N PHE A 54 -7.68 1.06 -1.35
CA PHE A 54 -6.40 0.40 -1.03
C PHE A 54 -5.89 0.76 0.36
N PHE A 55 -6.26 1.94 0.88
CA PHE A 55 -5.96 2.28 2.27
C PHE A 55 -6.95 1.61 3.24
N LEU A 56 -8.25 1.71 2.97
CA LEU A 56 -9.29 1.22 3.91
C LEU A 56 -9.36 -0.30 4.00
N TYR A 57 -9.22 -0.99 2.87
CA TYR A 57 -9.44 -2.43 2.79
C TYR A 57 -8.47 -3.23 3.69
N PRO A 58 -7.14 -3.01 3.66
CA PRO A 58 -6.21 -3.76 4.51
C PRO A 58 -6.45 -3.52 6.00
N TRP A 59 -6.84 -2.29 6.39
CA TRP A 59 -7.20 -1.98 7.78
C TRP A 59 -8.44 -2.74 8.24
N ILE A 60 -9.48 -2.78 7.41
CA ILE A 60 -10.71 -3.53 7.69
C ILE A 60 -10.42 -5.03 7.82
N GLU A 61 -9.63 -5.59 6.90
CA GLU A 61 -9.24 -7.01 6.95
C GLU A 61 -8.36 -7.32 8.17
N SER A 62 -7.45 -6.42 8.53
CA SER A 62 -6.63 -6.53 9.74
C SER A 62 -7.51 -6.52 11.00
N ALA A 63 -8.47 -5.60 11.09
CA ALA A 63 -9.41 -5.54 12.21
C ALA A 63 -10.22 -6.85 12.34
N ARG A 64 -10.74 -7.38 11.23
CA ARG A 64 -11.44 -8.68 11.21
C ARG A 64 -10.55 -9.82 11.69
N LYS A 65 -9.32 -9.90 11.19
CA LYS A 65 -8.33 -10.91 11.61
C LYS A 65 -8.00 -10.82 13.11
N ASN A 66 -8.02 -9.62 13.66
CA ASN A 66 -7.77 -9.35 15.08
C ASN A 66 -9.02 -9.46 15.97
N GLY A 67 -10.14 -9.96 15.42
CA GLY A 67 -11.34 -10.30 16.21
C GLY A 67 -12.35 -9.16 16.36
N ALA A 68 -12.29 -8.12 15.53
CA ALA A 68 -13.33 -7.10 15.49
C ALA A 68 -14.70 -7.71 15.21
N SER A 69 -15.68 -7.42 16.07
CA SER A 69 -17.06 -7.90 15.96
C SER A 69 -17.83 -7.23 14.83
N ASN A 70 -17.51 -5.98 14.56
CA ASN A 70 -18.17 -5.16 13.55
C ASN A 70 -17.25 -4.04 13.04
N ILE A 71 -17.58 -3.56 11.84
CA ILE A 71 -16.91 -2.44 11.18
C ILE A 71 -17.95 -1.34 11.03
N LEU A 72 -17.69 -0.18 11.63
CA LEU A 72 -18.54 1.00 11.52
C LEU A 72 -17.83 2.06 10.68
N LEU A 73 -18.05 2.03 9.35
CA LEU A 73 -17.42 2.98 8.43
C LEU A 73 -18.21 4.29 8.40
N SER A 74 -17.66 5.36 8.97
CA SER A 74 -18.26 6.68 8.88
C SER A 74 -18.18 7.26 7.48
N CYS A 75 -19.33 7.70 6.97
CA CYS A 75 -19.49 8.31 5.67
C CYS A 75 -20.33 9.58 5.82
N ALA A 76 -19.85 10.70 5.29
CA ALA A 76 -20.57 11.97 5.35
C ALA A 76 -20.94 12.48 3.96
N PRO A 77 -22.18 12.98 3.75
CA PRO A 77 -22.50 13.79 2.59
C PRO A 77 -21.84 15.16 2.69
N ASP A 78 -21.78 15.88 1.57
CA ASP A 78 -21.39 17.27 1.56
C ASP A 78 -22.55 18.21 1.96
N HIS A 79 -22.31 19.51 1.89
CA HIS A 79 -23.26 20.57 2.23
C HIS A 79 -24.55 20.58 1.38
N THR A 80 -24.59 19.85 0.25
CA THR A 80 -25.79 19.67 -0.56
C THR A 80 -26.72 18.59 0.00
N GLY A 81 -26.25 17.82 0.99
CA GLY A 81 -26.96 16.65 1.53
C GLY A 81 -26.74 15.37 0.72
N SER A 82 -25.84 15.38 -0.27
CA SER A 82 -25.51 14.24 -1.12
C SER A 82 -24.05 13.81 -0.96
N PHE A 83 -23.73 12.55 -1.24
CA PHE A 83 -22.33 12.12 -1.38
C PHE A 83 -21.73 12.70 -2.66
N ARG A 84 -20.46 13.11 -2.60
CA ARG A 84 -19.74 13.56 -3.80
C ARG A 84 -19.46 12.36 -4.69
N GLU A 85 -19.38 12.57 -6.00
CA GLU A 85 -19.12 11.49 -6.96
C GLU A 85 -17.86 10.68 -6.61
N LYS A 86 -16.80 11.37 -6.18
CA LYS A 86 -15.55 10.74 -5.73
C LYS A 86 -15.73 9.86 -4.48
N ASP A 87 -16.58 10.24 -3.52
CA ASP A 87 -16.85 9.40 -2.35
C ASP A 87 -17.60 8.14 -2.77
N ILE A 88 -18.63 8.29 -3.61
CA ILE A 88 -19.41 7.16 -4.15
C ILE A 88 -18.50 6.19 -4.89
N GLU A 89 -17.59 6.71 -5.71
CA GLU A 89 -16.62 5.90 -6.45
C GLU A 89 -15.74 5.05 -5.51
N GLN A 90 -15.08 5.68 -4.53
CA GLN A 90 -14.17 4.96 -3.62
C GLN A 90 -14.93 3.96 -2.73
N LEU A 91 -16.11 4.33 -2.22
CA LEU A 91 -16.97 3.45 -1.41
C LEU A 91 -17.47 2.25 -2.23
N THR A 92 -17.83 2.47 -3.50
CA THR A 92 -18.25 1.38 -4.40
C THR A 92 -17.09 0.42 -4.69
N LYS A 93 -15.88 0.94 -4.91
CA LYS A 93 -14.68 0.11 -5.09
C LYS A 93 -14.37 -0.70 -3.83
N LEU A 94 -14.42 -0.07 -2.66
CA LEU A 94 -14.23 -0.74 -1.38
C LEU A 94 -15.26 -1.86 -1.18
N GLY A 95 -16.54 -1.59 -1.44
CA GLY A 95 -17.61 -2.59 -1.35
C GLY A 95 -17.36 -3.81 -2.25
N LYS A 96 -16.89 -3.58 -3.49
CA LYS A 96 -16.51 -4.68 -4.40
C LYS A 96 -15.32 -5.48 -3.88
N MET A 97 -14.29 -4.83 -3.35
CA MET A 97 -13.12 -5.50 -2.76
C MET A 97 -13.49 -6.34 -1.53
N LEU A 98 -14.41 -5.83 -0.69
CA LEU A 98 -14.92 -6.55 0.49
C LEU A 98 -15.83 -7.72 0.11
N ALA A 99 -16.59 -7.61 -0.98
CA ALA A 99 -17.50 -8.66 -1.45
C ALA A 99 -16.77 -9.79 -2.19
N ASP A 100 -15.73 -9.46 -2.96
CA ASP A 100 -14.92 -10.43 -3.70
C ASP A 100 -13.42 -10.16 -3.47
N PRO A 101 -12.74 -10.99 -2.66
CA PRO A 101 -11.30 -10.91 -2.45
C PRO A 101 -10.46 -11.05 -3.72
N ASN A 102 -11.01 -11.49 -4.86
CA ASN A 102 -10.29 -11.56 -6.14
C ASN A 102 -10.51 -10.32 -7.01
N TYR A 103 -11.43 -9.42 -6.64
CA TYR A 103 -11.66 -8.19 -7.37
C TYR A 103 -10.41 -7.29 -7.33
N ILE A 104 -10.05 -6.76 -8.49
CA ILE A 104 -8.94 -5.83 -8.68
C ILE A 104 -9.54 -4.56 -9.29
N PRO A 105 -9.47 -3.41 -8.59
CA PRO A 105 -9.83 -2.14 -9.21
C PRO A 105 -8.97 -1.89 -10.46
N LYS A 106 -9.57 -1.28 -11.50
CA LYS A 106 -8.86 -1.03 -12.77
C LYS A 106 -7.67 -0.08 -12.64
N ASP A 107 -7.74 0.78 -11.64
CA ASP A 107 -6.74 1.79 -11.25
C ASP A 107 -5.77 1.26 -10.18
N ALA A 108 -5.79 -0.04 -9.87
CA ALA A 108 -4.79 -0.63 -8.99
C ALA A 108 -3.38 -0.54 -9.59
N PRO A 109 -2.34 -0.42 -8.76
CA PRO A 109 -0.96 -0.64 -9.19
C PRO A 109 -0.84 -1.99 -9.93
N LEU A 110 0.01 -2.06 -10.96
CA LEU A 110 0.17 -3.28 -11.76
C LEU A 110 0.68 -4.46 -10.94
N THR A 111 1.37 -4.17 -9.84
CA THR A 111 1.91 -5.12 -8.88
C THR A 111 0.88 -5.61 -7.87
N PHE A 112 -0.31 -5.00 -7.79
CA PHE A 112 -1.30 -5.34 -6.76
C PHE A 112 -1.70 -6.81 -6.81
N ARG A 113 -1.38 -7.53 -5.71
CA ARG A 113 -1.59 -8.97 -5.51
C ARG A 113 -0.91 -9.85 -6.57
N ALA A 114 0.17 -9.36 -7.16
CA ALA A 114 1.01 -10.16 -8.02
C ALA A 114 1.84 -11.15 -7.19
N LYS A 115 2.26 -12.25 -7.81
CA LYS A 115 3.09 -13.26 -7.12
C LYS A 115 4.45 -12.67 -6.83
N ALA A 116 4.98 -12.95 -5.65
CA ALA A 116 6.24 -12.38 -5.20
C ALA A 116 7.22 -13.46 -4.75
N THR A 117 8.51 -13.16 -4.90
CA THR A 117 9.61 -13.97 -4.35
C THR A 117 10.69 -13.03 -3.82
N ALA A 118 11.54 -13.53 -2.93
CA ALA A 118 12.65 -12.74 -2.39
C ALA A 118 13.88 -13.62 -2.16
N SER A 119 15.05 -12.99 -2.04
CA SER A 119 16.30 -13.67 -1.67
C SER A 119 16.27 -14.28 -0.26
N GLY A 120 15.36 -13.79 0.58
CA GLY A 120 15.13 -14.29 1.92
C GLY A 120 14.00 -13.52 2.62
N VAL A 121 13.54 -14.07 3.73
CA VAL A 121 12.40 -13.55 4.49
C VAL A 121 12.69 -13.52 5.97
N TRP A 122 12.25 -12.46 6.65
CA TRP A 122 12.10 -12.45 8.09
C TRP A 122 10.81 -13.21 8.47
N PRO A 123 10.82 -14.06 9.52
CA PRO A 123 9.63 -14.80 9.93
C PRO A 123 8.39 -13.91 10.12
N GLY A 124 7.34 -14.15 9.35
CA GLY A 124 6.08 -13.39 9.39
C GLY A 124 6.03 -12.15 8.48
N TYR A 125 7.07 -11.88 7.68
CA TYR A 125 7.14 -10.75 6.74
C TYR A 125 7.42 -11.25 5.30
N SER A 126 6.42 -11.85 4.67
CA SER A 126 6.53 -12.50 3.36
C SER A 126 6.67 -11.48 2.20
N PRO A 127 7.15 -11.89 1.02
CA PRO A 127 7.33 -10.98 -0.13
C PRO A 127 6.01 -10.37 -0.63
N GLU A 128 4.91 -11.10 -0.55
CA GLU A 128 3.58 -10.65 -1.03
C GLU A 128 3.09 -9.42 -0.29
N GLN A 129 3.53 -9.23 0.95
CA GLN A 129 3.18 -8.08 1.80
C GLN A 129 3.85 -6.78 1.35
N ALA A 130 4.66 -6.78 0.30
CA ALA A 130 5.14 -5.57 -0.36
C ALA A 130 4.34 -5.21 -1.63
N PHE A 131 3.26 -5.94 -1.90
CA PHE A 131 2.46 -5.84 -3.12
C PHE A 131 0.95 -6.00 -2.83
N ASP A 132 0.53 -5.87 -1.58
CA ASP A 132 -0.87 -5.96 -1.14
C ASP A 132 -1.51 -4.58 -0.93
N ASN A 133 -0.79 -3.51 -1.30
CA ASN A 133 -1.17 -2.10 -1.18
C ASN A 133 -1.63 -1.71 0.23
N SER A 134 -0.92 -2.24 1.23
CA SER A 134 -1.23 -2.14 2.65
C SER A 134 -0.09 -1.47 3.40
N ARG A 135 -0.40 -0.36 4.08
CA ARG A 135 0.56 0.34 4.94
C ARG A 135 0.80 -0.35 6.29
N VAL A 136 0.17 -1.51 6.53
CA VAL A 136 0.25 -2.23 7.82
C VAL A 136 0.92 -3.60 7.71
N SER A 137 1.28 -4.00 6.49
CA SER A 137 2.03 -5.22 6.19
C SER A 137 3.27 -4.86 5.39
N ARG A 138 4.33 -5.66 5.55
CA ARG A 138 5.61 -5.40 4.90
C ARG A 138 6.34 -6.69 4.61
N TRP A 139 7.18 -6.66 3.58
CA TRP A 139 8.27 -7.62 3.46
C TRP A 139 9.44 -7.21 4.38
N GLY A 140 10.15 -8.22 4.89
CA GLY A 140 11.43 -8.04 5.55
C GLY A 140 12.44 -9.04 4.98
N GLY A 141 13.62 -8.55 4.61
CA GLY A 141 14.72 -9.40 4.14
C GLY A 141 15.20 -10.41 5.19
N ALA A 142 16.14 -11.27 4.79
CA ALA A 142 16.71 -12.26 5.69
C ALA A 142 17.29 -11.62 6.97
N LYS A 143 17.22 -12.35 8.08
CA LYS A 143 17.75 -11.87 9.36
C LYS A 143 19.23 -11.49 9.22
N ASN A 144 19.57 -10.29 9.71
CA ASN A 144 20.91 -9.69 9.65
C ASN A 144 21.44 -9.40 8.22
N SER A 145 20.63 -9.50 7.16
CA SER A 145 21.07 -9.09 5.82
C SER A 145 21.21 -7.58 5.73
N LYS A 146 22.14 -7.14 4.88
CA LYS A 146 22.35 -5.72 4.50
C LYS A 146 22.26 -5.54 2.99
N ASP A 147 21.73 -6.55 2.32
CA ASP A 147 21.47 -6.65 0.90
C ASP A 147 20.30 -7.62 0.71
N GLY A 148 19.88 -7.79 -0.54
CA GLY A 148 18.90 -8.79 -0.93
C GLY A 148 18.08 -8.32 -2.11
N TRP A 149 17.09 -9.11 -2.50
CA TRP A 149 16.18 -8.71 -3.55
C TRP A 149 14.77 -9.17 -3.26
N ILE A 150 13.82 -8.43 -3.81
CA ILE A 150 12.40 -8.78 -3.86
C ILE A 150 11.94 -8.62 -5.31
N ALA A 151 11.25 -9.64 -5.81
CA ALA A 151 10.79 -9.72 -7.18
C ALA A 151 9.29 -10.01 -7.24
N VAL A 152 8.67 -9.51 -8.30
CA VAL A 152 7.26 -9.66 -8.59
C VAL A 152 7.07 -10.19 -10.02
N GLU A 153 6.16 -11.15 -10.15
CA GLU A 153 5.67 -11.67 -11.43
C GLU A 153 4.31 -11.04 -11.72
N LEU A 154 4.28 -10.09 -12.64
CA LEU A 154 3.05 -9.48 -13.13
C LEU A 154 2.19 -10.53 -13.84
N ARG A 155 0.89 -10.24 -13.96
CA ARG A 155 -0.11 -11.17 -14.52
C ARG A 155 0.17 -11.59 -15.97
N LYS A 156 0.88 -10.74 -16.70
CA LYS A 156 1.32 -10.88 -18.08
C LYS A 156 2.43 -9.85 -18.32
N PRO A 157 3.11 -9.85 -19.47
CA PRO A 157 3.95 -8.71 -19.84
C PRO A 157 3.13 -7.41 -19.84
N MET A 158 3.52 -6.45 -19.00
CA MET A 158 2.86 -5.15 -18.86
C MET A 158 3.85 -4.04 -19.21
N LYS A 159 3.34 -2.96 -19.81
CA LYS A 159 4.13 -1.75 -20.09
C LYS A 159 4.02 -0.80 -18.90
N PHE A 160 5.14 -0.33 -18.37
CA PHE A 160 5.17 0.61 -17.24
C PHE A 160 6.38 1.55 -17.35
N SER A 161 6.29 2.70 -16.68
CA SER A 161 7.30 3.76 -16.73
C SER A 161 7.53 4.46 -15.39
N LYS A 162 6.76 4.07 -14.36
CA LYS A 162 6.84 4.67 -13.03
C LYS A 162 6.85 3.59 -11.96
N VAL A 163 7.67 3.82 -10.94
CA VAL A 163 7.70 3.05 -9.70
C VAL A 163 7.47 3.97 -8.50
N ASN A 164 6.65 3.54 -7.55
CA ASN A 164 6.69 4.04 -6.19
C ASN A 164 7.21 2.95 -5.26
N ILE A 165 8.04 3.31 -4.29
CA ILE A 165 8.57 2.40 -3.28
C ILE A 165 8.40 3.04 -1.92
N HIS A 166 7.90 2.26 -0.96
CA HIS A 166 7.74 2.69 0.42
C HIS A 166 8.64 1.85 1.31
N GLU A 167 9.75 2.43 1.73
CA GLU A 167 10.70 1.76 2.58
C GLU A 167 10.31 1.85 4.07
N GLY A 168 10.61 0.80 4.83
CA GLY A 168 10.60 0.85 6.29
C GLY A 168 11.93 1.32 6.87
N TRP A 169 11.91 2.48 7.55
CA TRP A 169 12.99 3.00 8.40
C TRP A 169 14.28 3.42 7.69
N ASP A 170 14.21 3.89 6.44
CA ASP A 170 15.28 4.57 5.67
C ASP A 170 16.66 3.87 5.75
N ARG A 171 16.72 2.60 5.36
CA ARG A 171 17.90 1.73 5.50
C ARG A 171 18.70 1.58 4.21
N ILE A 172 18.04 1.53 3.05
CA ILE A 172 18.62 1.27 1.74
C ILE A 172 19.56 2.42 1.38
N GLN A 173 20.79 2.07 1.01
CA GLN A 173 21.85 3.00 0.61
C GLN A 173 22.18 2.87 -0.88
N LYS A 174 21.87 1.73 -1.49
CA LYS A 174 22.07 1.50 -2.92
C LYS A 174 21.11 0.43 -3.44
N PHE A 175 20.47 0.69 -4.56
CA PHE A 175 19.57 -0.27 -5.19
C PHE A 175 19.52 -0.15 -6.72
N GLU A 176 18.98 -1.18 -7.35
CA GLU A 176 18.65 -1.25 -8.76
C GLU A 176 17.22 -1.76 -8.93
N LEU A 177 16.45 -1.14 -9.82
CA LEU A 177 15.23 -1.72 -10.36
C LEU A 177 15.60 -2.47 -11.65
N GLN A 178 15.22 -3.73 -11.71
CA GLN A 178 15.61 -4.65 -12.77
C GLN A 178 14.40 -5.35 -13.36
N ILE A 179 14.52 -5.78 -14.61
CA ILE A 179 13.52 -6.59 -15.31
C ILE A 179 14.16 -7.81 -15.94
N LYS A 180 13.33 -8.81 -16.26
CA LYS A 180 13.68 -9.81 -17.28
C LYS A 180 12.90 -9.53 -18.57
N LYS A 181 13.57 -9.60 -19.71
CA LYS A 181 12.92 -9.51 -21.04
C LYS A 181 12.13 -10.79 -21.37
N ASP A 182 12.65 -11.93 -20.96
CA ASP A 182 12.04 -13.26 -21.11
C ASP A 182 12.11 -14.03 -19.78
N ASN A 183 11.25 -15.04 -19.56
CA ASN A 183 11.18 -15.76 -18.27
C ASN A 183 12.53 -16.35 -17.80
N ASP A 184 13.32 -16.82 -18.76
CA ASP A 184 14.65 -17.42 -18.52
C ASP A 184 15.80 -16.45 -18.78
N GLY A 185 15.50 -15.17 -19.07
CA GLY A 185 16.51 -14.15 -19.34
C GLY A 185 17.24 -13.68 -18.08
N ASP A 186 18.39 -13.04 -18.32
CA ASP A 186 19.14 -12.35 -17.29
C ASP A 186 18.39 -11.09 -16.80
N TRP A 187 18.72 -10.68 -15.57
CA TRP A 187 18.20 -9.43 -15.01
C TRP A 187 18.94 -8.23 -15.62
N GLU A 188 18.18 -7.27 -16.14
CA GLU A 188 18.69 -6.02 -16.72
C GLU A 188 18.25 -4.83 -15.86
N THR A 189 19.20 -3.98 -15.46
CA THR A 189 18.93 -2.76 -14.70
C THR A 189 18.29 -1.69 -15.59
N ILE A 190 17.10 -1.23 -15.21
CA ILE A 190 16.36 -0.16 -15.90
C ILE A 190 16.44 1.16 -15.14
N HIS A 191 16.73 1.12 -13.84
CA HIS A 191 16.86 2.29 -12.98
C HIS A 191 17.76 1.95 -11.78
N SER A 192 18.47 2.92 -11.24
CA SER A 192 19.32 2.75 -10.06
C SER A 192 19.27 3.97 -9.17
N GLY A 193 19.45 3.79 -7.87
CA GLY A 193 19.46 4.88 -6.90
C GLY A 193 20.25 4.54 -5.65
N THR A 194 20.30 5.50 -4.74
CA THR A 194 20.94 5.35 -3.43
C THR A 194 19.89 5.09 -2.35
N THR A 195 19.27 6.15 -1.85
CA THR A 195 18.25 6.09 -0.80
C THR A 195 16.84 6.01 -1.39
N VAL A 196 15.99 5.18 -0.79
CA VAL A 196 14.56 5.07 -1.13
C VAL A 196 13.76 5.96 -0.18
N GLY A 197 13.80 5.65 1.12
CA GLY A 197 13.05 6.39 2.14
C GLY A 197 11.56 6.05 2.18
N GLU A 198 10.80 6.70 3.07
CA GLU A 198 9.36 6.43 3.26
C GLU A 198 8.51 6.61 1.97
N TYR A 199 8.89 7.57 1.12
CA TYR A 199 8.18 7.89 -0.13
C TYR A 199 9.18 8.10 -1.27
N TYR A 200 9.47 7.02 -2.01
CA TYR A 200 10.25 7.11 -3.23
C TYR A 200 9.35 7.05 -4.46
N SER A 201 9.61 7.91 -5.44
CA SER A 201 8.98 7.85 -6.76
C SER A 201 10.01 8.12 -7.83
N ALA A 202 10.01 7.31 -8.88
CA ALA A 202 10.88 7.51 -10.03
C ALA A 202 10.16 7.15 -11.32
N GLU A 203 10.45 7.93 -12.35
CA GLU A 203 10.04 7.69 -13.73
C GLU A 203 11.26 7.30 -14.57
N PHE A 204 11.04 6.43 -15.54
CA PHE A 204 12.07 5.93 -16.44
C PHE A 204 11.48 5.69 -17.83
N LYS A 205 12.35 5.44 -18.82
CA LYS A 205 11.90 5.11 -20.18
C LYS A 205 10.93 3.92 -20.13
N PRO A 206 9.75 3.99 -20.76
CA PRO A 206 8.78 2.91 -20.69
C PRO A 206 9.37 1.57 -21.11
N VAL A 207 9.18 0.54 -20.29
CA VAL A 207 9.61 -0.83 -20.56
C VAL A 207 8.42 -1.77 -20.57
N THR A 208 8.56 -2.93 -21.19
CA THR A 208 7.58 -4.01 -21.13
C THR A 208 8.25 -5.24 -20.53
N ALA A 209 7.71 -5.72 -19.41
CA ALA A 209 8.22 -6.90 -18.73
C ALA A 209 7.12 -7.59 -17.93
N GLN A 210 7.33 -8.87 -17.61
CA GLN A 210 6.49 -9.60 -16.66
C GLN A 210 7.19 -9.74 -15.30
N HIS A 211 8.50 -9.92 -15.28
CA HIS A 211 9.29 -10.07 -14.05
C HIS A 211 10.02 -8.78 -13.74
N VAL A 212 9.79 -8.25 -12.54
CA VAL A 212 10.42 -7.01 -12.06
C VAL A 212 11.02 -7.28 -10.69
N ARG A 213 12.21 -6.73 -10.41
CA ARG A 213 12.94 -6.94 -9.16
C ARG A 213 13.52 -5.65 -8.64
N LEU A 214 13.32 -5.38 -7.36
CA LEU A 214 14.12 -4.43 -6.60
C LEU A 214 15.33 -5.19 -6.02
N ASN A 215 16.51 -4.90 -6.54
CA ASN A 215 17.78 -5.45 -6.10
C ASN A 215 18.46 -4.46 -5.15
N ILE A 216 18.48 -4.75 -3.86
CA ILE A 216 19.09 -3.92 -2.83
C ILE A 216 20.54 -4.36 -2.67
N LEU A 217 21.44 -3.50 -3.11
CA LEU A 217 22.88 -3.75 -3.12
C LEU A 217 23.53 -3.42 -1.77
N GLU A 218 22.96 -2.45 -1.05
CA GLU A 218 23.49 -2.00 0.24
C GLU A 218 22.38 -1.40 1.11
N ALA A 219 22.37 -1.75 2.39
CA ALA A 219 21.50 -1.19 3.42
C ALA A 219 22.21 -1.14 4.79
N THR A 220 21.80 -0.19 5.64
CA THR A 220 22.37 -0.05 6.99
C THR A 220 21.94 -1.16 7.95
N ASN A 221 20.79 -1.78 7.68
CA ASN A 221 20.19 -2.90 8.42
C ASN A 221 19.25 -3.70 7.50
N VAL A 222 18.53 -4.70 8.01
CA VAL A 222 17.64 -5.57 7.25
C VAL A 222 16.68 -4.74 6.37
N PRO A 223 16.74 -4.90 5.03
CA PRO A 223 15.84 -4.19 4.14
C PRO A 223 14.39 -4.52 4.46
N THR A 224 13.54 -3.50 4.42
CA THR A 224 12.12 -3.61 4.76
C THR A 224 11.34 -2.76 3.80
N ILE A 225 10.33 -3.33 3.16
CA ILE A 225 9.51 -2.64 2.16
C ILE A 225 8.05 -2.83 2.52
N TRP A 226 7.34 -1.72 2.69
CA TRP A 226 5.89 -1.69 2.84
C TRP A 226 5.23 -1.92 1.48
N GLU A 227 5.66 -1.23 0.43
CA GLU A 227 5.05 -1.36 -0.90
C GLU A 227 6.04 -1.10 -2.04
N ILE A 228 5.80 -1.79 -3.15
CA ILE A 228 6.37 -1.50 -4.46
C ILE A 228 5.23 -1.46 -5.48
N GLU A 229 5.01 -0.30 -6.07
CA GLU A 229 3.90 -0.05 -6.99
C GLU A 229 4.45 0.30 -8.36
N LEU A 230 3.98 -0.39 -9.40
CA LEU A 230 4.25 -0.02 -10.79
C LEU A 230 3.01 0.59 -11.41
N PHE A 231 3.22 1.64 -12.21
CA PHE A 231 2.17 2.32 -12.93
C PHE A 231 2.51 2.46 -14.41
N ASN A 232 1.47 2.47 -15.24
CA ASN A 232 1.54 2.93 -16.61
C ASN A 232 1.78 4.46 -16.63
N GLU A 233 2.09 5.01 -17.82
CA GLU A 233 1.95 6.45 -18.06
C GLU A 233 0.53 6.94 -17.77
#